data_AF-A0A3N0AGP8-F1
#
_entry.id   AF-A0A3N0AGP8-F1
#
_cell.length_a   1.000
_cell.length_b   1.000
_cell.length_c   1.000
_cell.angle_alpha   90.00
_cell.angle_beta   90.00
_cell.angle_gamma   90.00
#
_symmetry.space_group_name_H-M   'P 1'
#
loop_
_entity.id
_entity.type
_entity.pdbx_description
1 polymer ?
#
loop_
_entity_poly.entity_id
_entity_poly.type
_entity_poly.pdbx_seq_one_letter_code
_entity_poly.pdbx_strand_id
1 'polypeptide(L)' 'MKSEYYAWIAGIAFALAAFAVAIMAVGYQPLTFGRGATVAVLVIVGVVSLVLRRRGRN' A
#
# COMPACT_ATOMS: atom_id res chain seq x y z
N MET A 1 8.64 -18.78 -4.29
CA MET A 1 7.61 -18.82 -3.22
C MET A 1 7.64 -17.60 -2.30
N LYS A 2 8.58 -17.40 -1.36
CA LYS A 2 8.56 -16.23 -0.43
C LYS A 2 8.68 -14.87 -1.15
N SER A 3 9.50 -14.77 -2.19
CA SER A 3 9.70 -13.53 -2.95
C SER A 3 8.46 -13.11 -3.77
N GLU A 4 7.72 -14.07 -4.33
CA GLU A 4 6.46 -13.83 -5.02
C GLU A 4 5.36 -13.44 -4.05
N TYR A 5 5.31 -14.07 -2.87
CA TYR A 5 4.37 -13.70 -1.81
C TYR A 5 4.51 -12.22 -1.40
N TYR A 6 5.73 -11.75 -1.14
CA TYR A 6 5.97 -10.34 -0.83
C TYR A 6 5.67 -9.38 -2.00
N ALA A 7 5.88 -9.83 -3.25
CA ALA A 7 5.47 -9.06 -4.43
C ALA A 7 3.95 -8.91 -4.50
N TRP A 8 3.22 -9.99 -4.20
CA TRP A 8 1.76 -10.02 -4.21
C TRP A 8 1.18 -9.10 -3.13
N ILE A 9 1.69 -9.17 -1.90
CA ILE A 9 1.31 -8.25 -0.79
C ILE A 9 1.56 -6.80 -1.18
N ALA A 10 2.74 -6.50 -1.74
CA ALA A 10 3.05 -5.14 -2.16
C ALA A 10 2.05 -4.64 -3.22
N GLY A 11 1.72 -5.49 -4.21
CA GLY A 11 0.72 -5.17 -5.22
C GLY A 11 -0.64 -4.83 -4.63
N ILE A 12 -1.17 -5.64 -3.71
CA ILE A 12 -2.46 -5.38 -3.06
C ILE A 12 -2.40 -4.07 -2.26
N ALA A 13 -1.34 -3.86 -1.48
CA ALA A 13 -1.22 -2.70 -0.61
C ALA A 13 -1.23 -1.39 -1.42
N PHE A 14 -0.50 -1.34 -2.54
CA PHE A 14 -0.51 -0.19 -3.44
C PHE A 14 -1.85 -0.02 -4.17
N ALA A 15 -2.49 -1.12 -4.59
CA ALA A 15 -3.81 -1.05 -5.22
C ALA A 15 -4.87 -0.49 -4.26
N LEU A 16 -4.89 -0.95 -3.01
CA LEU A 16 -5.79 -0.43 -1.98
C LEU A 16 -5.48 1.02 -1.63
N ALA A 17 -4.21 1.42 -1.55
CA ALA A 17 -3.83 2.80 -1.32
C ALA A 17 -4.34 3.73 -2.44
N ALA A 18 -4.10 3.34 -3.70
CA ALA A 18 -4.55 4.07 -4.87
C ALA A 18 -6.08 4.17 -4.92
N PHE A 19 -6.77 3.07 -4.63
CA PHE A 19 -8.23 3.03 -4.59
C PHE A 19 -8.80 3.92 -3.48
N ALA A 20 -8.21 3.89 -2.28
CA ALA A 20 -8.61 4.76 -1.18
C ALA A 20 -8.46 6.25 -1.54
N VAL A 21 -7.36 6.62 -2.19
CA VAL A 21 -7.14 7.99 -2.70
C VAL A 21 -8.18 8.35 -3.77
N ALA A 22 -8.46 7.43 -4.70
CA ALA A 22 -9.45 7.65 -5.76
C ALA A 22 -10.86 7.87 -5.19
N ILE A 23 -11.28 7.10 -4.19
CA ILE A 23 -12.57 7.31 -3.52
C ILE A 23 -12.63 8.67 -2.85
N MET A 24 -11.56 9.08 -2.15
CA MET A 24 -11.53 10.39 -1.50
C MET A 24 -11.62 11.53 -2.51
N ALA A 25 -10.94 11.39 -3.65
CA ALA A 25 -10.96 12.36 -4.74
C ALA A 25 -12.32 12.44 -5.44
N VAL A 26 -12.92 11.29 -5.80
CA VAL A 26 -14.20 11.23 -6.52
C VAL A 26 -15.38 11.61 -5.63
N GLY A 27 -15.37 11.17 -4.37
CA GLY A 27 -16.43 11.44 -3.41
C GLY A 27 -16.37 12.85 -2.79
N TYR A 28 -15.41 13.70 -3.19
CA TYR A 28 -15.10 14.99 -2.56
C TYR A 28 -15.05 14.88 -1.03
N GLN A 29 -14.51 13.76 -0.55
CA GLN A 29 -14.51 13.48 0.88
C GLN A 29 -13.35 14.22 1.54
N PRO A 30 -13.59 14.95 2.65
CA PRO A 30 -12.51 15.65 3.33
C PRO A 30 -11.46 14.65 3.81
N LEU A 31 -10.19 15.03 3.61
CA LEU A 31 -9.04 14.26 4.05
C LEU A 31 -8.95 14.36 5.58
N THR A 32 -9.52 13.38 6.28
CA THR A 32 -9.41 13.31 7.74
C THR A 32 -8.10 12.64 8.13
N PHE A 33 -7.58 12.96 9.32
CA PHE A 33 -6.33 12.40 9.83
C PHE A 33 -6.31 10.87 9.77
N GLY A 34 -7.42 10.22 10.16
CA GLY A 34 -7.55 8.76 10.12
C GLY A 34 -7.44 8.18 8.70
N ARG A 35 -8.00 8.87 7.69
CA ARG A 35 -7.94 8.42 6.29
C ARG A 35 -6.53 8.59 5.71
N GLY A 36 -5.90 9.72 5.99
CA GLY A 36 -4.50 9.96 5.61
C GLY A 36 -3.55 8.93 6.22
N ALA A 37 -3.74 8.61 7.51
CA ALA A 37 -2.98 7.59 8.20
C ALA A 37 -3.17 6.20 7.55
N THR A 38 -4.40 5.81 7.20
CA THR A 38 -4.66 4.53 6.53
C THR A 38 -3.94 4.42 5.18
N VAL A 39 -3.99 5.48 4.35
CA VAL A 39 -3.27 5.48 3.06
C VAL A 39 -1.76 5.38 3.29
N ALA A 40 -1.23 6.13 4.26
CA ALA A 40 0.20 6.08 4.60
C ALA A 40 0.63 4.67 5.05
N VAL A 41 -0.17 4.00 5.90
CA VAL A 41 0.10 2.63 6.34
C VAL A 41 0.11 1.66 5.17
N LEU A 42 -0.86 1.75 4.25
CA LEU A 42 -0.90 0.89 3.06
C LEU A 42 0.36 1.08 2.18
N VAL A 43 0.79 2.32 1.98
CA VAL A 43 2.02 2.63 1.24
C VAL A 43 3.23 2.05 1.97
N ILE A 44 3.35 2.23 3.29
CA ILE A 44 4.44 1.70 4.09
C ILE A 44 4.51 0.17 3.98
N VAL A 45 3.37 -0.52 4.13
CA VAL A 45 3.29 -1.98 3.99
C VAL A 45 3.75 -2.44 2.60
N GLY A 46 3.37 -1.72 1.55
CA GLY A 46 3.81 -2.01 0.19
C GLY A 46 5.32 -1.86 0.01
N VAL A 47 5.89 -0.76 0.52
CA VAL A 47 7.33 -0.49 0.48
C VAL A 47 8.12 -1.52 1.29
N VAL A 48 7.71 -1.80 2.53
CA VAL A 48 8.35 -2.79 3.40
C VAL A 48 8.34 -4.17 2.74
N SER A 49 7.22 -4.57 2.14
CA SER A 49 7.10 -5.85 1.43
C SER A 49 8.07 -5.92 0.23
N LEU A 50 8.23 -4.82 -0.52
CA LEU A 50 9.24 -4.76 -1.59
C LEU A 50 10.67 -4.83 -1.06
N VAL A 51 10.97 -4.19 0.07
CA VAL A 51 12.29 -4.26 0.72
C VAL A 51 12.59 -5.69 1.17
N LEU A 52 11.63 -6.36 1.82
CA LEU A 52 11.77 -7.75 2.25
C LEU A 52 11.96 -8.70 1.05
N ARG A 53 11.23 -8.48 -0.03
CA ARG A 53 11.42 -9.20 -1.30
C ARG A 53 12.84 -9.05 -1.83
N ARG A 54 13.39 -7.83 -1.81
CA ARG A 54 14.75 -7.54 -2.29
C ARG A 54 15.80 -8.21 -1.40
N ARG A 55 15.62 -8.19 -0.08
CA ARG A 55 16.52 -8.86 0.88
C ARG A 55 16.51 -10.38 0.74
N GLY A 56 15.35 -10.99 0.49
CA GLY A 56 15.26 -12.45 0.31
C GLY A 56 15.74 -12.96 -1.07
N ARG A 57 16.24 -12.08 -1.94
CA ARG A 57 16.78 -12.41 -3.27
C ARG A 57 18.32 -12.30 -3.32
N ASN A 58 18.93 -11.59 -2.37
CA ASN A 58 20.38 -11.58 -2.14
C ASN A 58 20.76 -12.70 -1.18
#